data_AF-C4YMK0-F1
#
_entry.id   AF-C4YMK0-F1
#
_cell.length_a   1.000
_cell.length_b   1.000
_cell.length_c   1.000
_cell.angle_alpha   90.00
_cell.angle_beta   90.00
_cell.angle_gamma   90.00
#
_symmetry.space_group_name_H-M   'P 1'
#
loop_
_entity.id
_entity.type
_entity.pdbx_description
1 polymer ?
#
loop_
_entity_poly.entity_id
_entity_poly.type
_entity_poly.pdbx_seq_one_letter_code
_entity_poly.pdbx_strand_id
1 'polypeptide(L)'
;MFRLLARRNYSIHWRFKDVCPSPRYDTGCTYCQPEFPTNLAIDFDKNLNKTGAIPTKHVMVLTNPINQISELPSKTEFIPNSIPSEITKYRTMFQTDDQRVTISVIHFNNNRHQQILDQYNIKPGSSQQLVFLYPSMKIIRFDLSVLDQFVKKYLYSKPTAPVYNPFVQAKPPASNNDLFDSIVVDESNFIEDELDKDLLVICGHAKRDLRCGIIAPKLESEFNQVLVRHNLQDTIYTGQVSHVGGHAYAGNVLYYPKDCQTSKDFIWYGRVFPKDVQGIVESTIINKEIIKDLFRGDIEAY
;
A
#
# COMPACT_ATOMS: atom_id res chain seq x y z
N MET A 1 7.77 26.55 -31.78
CA MET A 1 8.17 26.01 -30.46
C MET A 1 6.92 25.46 -29.78
N PHE A 2 6.48 24.26 -30.18
CA PHE A 2 5.32 23.62 -29.57
C PHE A 2 5.73 23.12 -28.18
N ARG A 3 5.27 23.80 -27.12
CA ARG A 3 5.27 23.20 -25.78
C ARG A 3 4.35 21.98 -25.86
N LEU A 4 4.93 20.78 -25.89
CA LEU A 4 4.22 19.58 -25.49
C LEU A 4 3.69 19.84 -24.07
N LEU A 5 2.42 20.19 -23.96
CA LEU A 5 1.70 20.14 -22.69
C LEU A 5 1.78 18.68 -22.27
N ALA A 6 2.63 18.38 -21.28
CA ALA A 6 2.68 17.08 -20.65
C ALA A 6 1.24 16.73 -20.26
N ARG A 7 0.70 15.66 -20.85
CA ARG A 7 -0.60 15.13 -20.44
C ARG A 7 -0.51 14.89 -18.93
N ARG A 8 -1.38 15.54 -18.15
CA ARG A 8 -1.43 15.36 -16.70
C ARG A 8 -1.65 13.87 -16.45
N ASN A 9 -0.68 13.20 -15.86
CA ASN A 9 -0.73 11.77 -15.54
C ASN A 9 -1.45 11.52 -14.19
N TYR A 10 -2.43 12.34 -13.84
CA TYR A 10 -3.19 12.28 -12.59
C TYR A 10 -4.67 12.35 -12.92
N SER A 11 -5.45 11.47 -12.28
CA SER A 11 -6.90 11.41 -12.42
C SER A 11 -7.56 12.37 -11.43
N ILE A 12 -6.89 12.59 -10.29
CA ILE A 12 -7.31 13.51 -9.24
C ILE A 12 -6.52 14.81 -9.34
N HIS A 13 -7.22 15.94 -9.31
CA HIS A 13 -6.57 17.24 -9.29
C HIS A 13 -6.09 17.59 -7.87
N TRP A 14 -4.88 17.15 -7.57
CA TRP A 14 -4.20 17.49 -6.32
C TRP A 14 -3.71 18.93 -6.33
N ARG A 15 -3.95 19.64 -5.22
CA ARG A 15 -3.26 20.89 -4.90
C ARG A 15 -2.22 20.61 -3.84
N PHE A 16 -1.32 21.57 -3.61
CA PHE A 16 -0.34 21.47 -2.56
C PHE A 16 -0.61 22.42 -1.41
N LYS A 17 -0.25 21.97 -0.22
CA LYS A 17 -0.17 22.76 1.00
C LYS A 17 1.20 22.54 1.61
N ASP A 18 1.88 23.61 1.99
CA ASP A 18 3.26 23.49 2.45
C ASP A 18 3.32 22.74 3.80
N VAL A 19 2.57 23.23 4.78
CA VAL A 19 2.62 22.73 6.17
C VAL A 19 1.30 22.06 6.58
N CYS A 20 1.39 21.00 7.38
CA CYS A 20 0.22 20.37 7.99
C CYS A 20 -0.48 21.35 8.94
N PRO A 21 -1.79 21.60 8.80
CA PRO A 21 -2.53 22.41 9.77
C PRO A 21 -2.42 21.84 11.18
N SER A 22 -2.39 22.75 12.16
CA SER A 22 -2.49 22.35 13.58
C SER A 22 -3.89 21.81 13.88
N PRO A 23 -4.01 20.82 14.79
CA PRO A 23 -5.30 20.26 15.18
C PRO A 23 -6.16 21.33 15.87
N ARG A 24 -7.49 21.24 15.66
CA ARG A 24 -8.49 22.20 16.19
C ARG A 24 -9.12 21.74 17.50
N TYR A 25 -9.06 20.43 17.77
CA TYR A 25 -9.62 19.81 18.96
C TYR A 25 -8.72 18.67 19.41
N ASP A 26 -8.90 18.21 20.64
CA ASP A 26 -8.25 17.02 21.16
C ASP A 26 -9.23 15.85 21.22
N THR A 27 -8.79 14.69 20.77
CA THR A 27 -9.48 13.39 20.85
C THR A 27 -9.05 12.59 22.09
N GLY A 28 -8.18 13.17 22.93
CA GLY A 28 -7.53 12.55 24.08
C GLY A 28 -6.14 11.99 23.76
N CYS A 29 -5.79 11.79 22.49
CA CYS A 29 -4.45 11.39 22.08
C CYS A 29 -3.88 12.22 20.92
N THR A 30 -4.54 13.31 20.54
CA THR A 30 -4.07 14.21 19.48
C THR A 30 -2.66 14.72 19.75
N TYR A 31 -2.30 14.97 21.01
CA TYR A 31 -0.95 15.44 21.39
C TYR A 31 -0.04 14.36 21.99
N CYS A 32 -0.48 13.09 22.02
CA CYS A 32 0.34 11.98 22.49
C CYS A 32 1.69 11.94 21.74
N GLN A 33 2.78 11.83 22.51
CA GLN A 33 4.11 11.56 21.96
C GLN A 33 4.43 10.09 22.19
N PRO A 34 4.48 9.24 21.13
CA PRO A 34 4.98 7.89 21.26
C PRO A 34 6.47 7.94 21.64
N GLU A 35 6.86 7.18 22.66
CA GLU A 35 8.26 7.04 23.04
C GLU A 35 8.93 5.98 22.16
N PHE A 36 10.02 6.36 21.50
CA PHE A 36 10.83 5.44 20.71
C PHE A 36 12.13 5.12 21.43
N PRO A 37 12.67 3.88 21.30
CA PRO A 37 14.01 3.57 21.79
C PRO A 37 15.05 4.52 21.21
N THR A 38 16.03 4.94 22.00
CA THR A 38 17.06 5.91 21.60
C THR A 38 17.88 5.46 20.39
N ASN A 39 18.11 4.15 20.25
CA ASN A 39 18.80 3.55 19.10
C ASN A 39 17.91 3.40 17.85
N LEU A 40 16.62 3.73 17.94
CA LEU A 40 15.62 3.68 16.88
C LEU A 40 14.85 5.00 16.79
N ALA A 41 15.58 6.12 16.76
CA ALA A 41 14.98 7.42 16.52
C ALA A 41 14.37 7.51 15.10
N ILE A 42 13.34 8.33 14.94
CA ILE A 42 12.84 8.73 13.62
C ILE A 42 13.81 9.76 13.07
N ASP A 43 14.22 9.58 11.81
CA ASP A 43 15.02 10.56 11.07
C ASP A 43 14.09 11.72 10.71
N PHE A 44 14.33 12.90 11.30
CA PHE A 44 13.62 14.15 10.99
C PHE A 44 14.41 15.08 10.05
N ASP A 45 15.70 14.84 9.86
CA ASP A 45 16.60 15.77 9.16
C ASP A 45 16.54 15.59 7.65
N LYS A 46 16.34 14.37 7.16
CA LYS A 46 16.32 14.11 5.71
C LYS A 46 15.07 14.67 5.06
N ASN A 47 15.19 15.24 3.85
CA ASN A 47 14.01 15.64 3.08
C ASN A 47 13.19 14.40 2.66
N LEU A 48 11.87 14.43 2.88
CA LEU A 48 10.97 13.32 2.53
C LEU A 48 10.67 13.23 1.02
N ASN A 49 10.79 14.33 0.26
CA ASN A 49 10.51 14.35 -1.17
C ASN A 49 11.31 13.25 -1.89
N LYS A 50 10.63 12.47 -2.75
CA LYS A 50 11.20 11.35 -3.51
C LYS A 50 11.79 10.20 -2.65
N THR A 51 11.49 10.13 -1.36
CA THR A 51 11.92 8.99 -0.52
C THR A 51 10.96 7.80 -0.57
N GLY A 52 9.74 8.02 -1.05
CA GLY A 52 8.68 7.01 -1.17
C GLY A 52 8.89 6.11 -2.39
N ALA A 53 8.73 4.81 -2.16
CA ALA A 53 8.82 3.78 -3.19
C ALA A 53 7.46 3.59 -3.89
N ILE A 54 6.93 4.62 -4.55
CA ILE A 54 5.56 4.64 -5.11
C ILE A 54 5.32 3.40 -6.01
N PRO A 55 4.39 2.50 -5.63
CA PRO A 55 4.12 1.31 -6.43
C PRO A 55 3.32 1.65 -7.68
N THR A 56 3.62 1.01 -8.80
CA THR A 56 2.74 1.03 -9.97
C THR A 56 1.53 0.12 -9.77
N LYS A 57 1.68 -0.94 -8.97
CA LYS A 57 0.58 -1.80 -8.49
C LYS A 57 0.81 -2.14 -7.02
N HIS A 58 -0.24 -2.08 -6.20
CA HIS A 58 -0.18 -2.54 -4.82
C HIS A 58 -1.24 -3.62 -4.59
N VAL A 59 -0.78 -4.83 -4.27
CA VAL A 59 -1.64 -5.94 -3.83
C VAL A 59 -1.72 -5.90 -2.31
N MET A 60 -2.90 -5.58 -1.79
CA MET A 60 -3.21 -5.67 -0.36
C MET A 60 -3.86 -7.03 -0.09
N VAL A 61 -3.14 -7.91 0.59
CA VAL A 61 -3.55 -9.27 0.92
C VAL A 61 -4.31 -9.26 2.23
N LEU A 62 -5.61 -9.53 2.19
CA LEU A 62 -6.44 -9.61 3.39
C LEU A 62 -6.31 -11.00 4.04
N THR A 63 -6.15 -12.05 3.24
CA THR A 63 -6.03 -13.42 3.72
C THR A 63 -4.57 -13.75 4.06
N ASN A 64 -4.27 -13.85 5.34
CA ASN A 64 -2.96 -14.32 5.81
C ASN A 64 -3.13 -15.25 7.04
N PRO A 65 -2.29 -16.29 7.18
CA PRO A 65 -2.31 -17.16 8.37
C PRO A 65 -2.15 -16.39 9.69
N ILE A 66 -1.48 -15.24 9.67
CA ILE A 66 -1.32 -14.36 10.83
C ILE A 66 -2.13 -13.09 10.56
N ASN A 67 -3.29 -13.00 11.21
CA ASN A 67 -4.25 -11.93 11.00
C ASN A 67 -4.09 -10.74 11.96
N GLN A 68 -2.85 -10.44 12.34
CA GLN A 68 -2.49 -9.28 13.15
C GLN A 68 -1.13 -8.75 12.69
N ILE A 69 -1.09 -7.49 12.24
CA ILE A 69 0.11 -6.90 11.62
C ILE A 69 1.30 -6.84 12.59
N SER A 70 1.04 -6.62 13.87
CA SER A 70 2.06 -6.60 14.93
C SER A 70 2.68 -7.97 15.19
N GLU A 71 1.96 -9.06 14.89
CA GLU A 71 2.41 -10.44 15.14
C GLU A 71 3.11 -11.06 13.94
N LEU A 72 2.99 -10.45 12.75
CA LEU A 72 3.68 -10.89 11.54
C LEU A 72 5.19 -11.03 11.79
N PRO A 73 5.84 -12.12 11.34
CA PRO A 73 7.29 -12.26 11.41
C PRO A 73 7.96 -11.16 10.58
N SER A 74 9.17 -10.74 10.99
CA SER A 74 9.93 -9.67 10.31
C SER A 74 10.11 -9.89 8.80
N LYS A 75 10.03 -11.14 8.36
CA LYS A 75 10.05 -11.58 6.96
C LYS A 75 8.76 -12.32 6.66
N THR A 76 7.74 -11.58 6.23
CA THR A 76 6.41 -12.13 5.89
C THR A 76 6.46 -13.07 4.69
N GLU A 77 7.45 -12.91 3.82
CA GLU A 77 7.74 -13.79 2.68
C GLU A 77 8.13 -15.22 3.09
N PHE A 78 8.38 -15.48 4.38
CA PHE A 78 8.68 -16.81 4.91
C PHE A 78 7.48 -17.51 5.54
N ILE A 79 6.30 -16.89 5.54
CA ILE A 79 5.07 -17.53 6.00
C ILE A 79 4.63 -18.51 4.90
N PRO A 80 4.72 -19.84 5.09
CA PRO A 80 4.39 -20.79 4.05
C PRO A 80 2.90 -20.71 3.70
N ASN A 81 2.56 -21.10 2.47
CA ASN A 81 1.18 -21.10 1.98
C ASN A 81 0.50 -19.72 2.09
N SER A 82 1.25 -18.65 1.85
CA SER A 82 0.75 -17.29 1.82
C SER A 82 1.08 -16.61 0.50
N ILE A 83 0.28 -15.62 0.07
CA ILE A 83 0.61 -14.86 -1.14
C ILE A 83 2.03 -14.25 -1.05
N PRO A 84 2.44 -13.57 0.05
CA PRO A 84 3.79 -13.03 0.15
C PRO A 84 4.91 -14.06 -0.05
N SER A 85 4.73 -15.33 0.32
CA SER A 85 5.75 -16.38 0.08
C SER A 85 5.69 -16.89 -1.35
N GLU A 86 4.51 -17.30 -1.81
CA GLU A 86 4.35 -18.01 -3.07
C GLU A 86 4.61 -17.11 -4.29
N ILE A 87 4.28 -15.82 -4.18
CA ILE A 87 4.42 -14.87 -5.29
C ILE A 87 5.87 -14.56 -5.64
N THR A 88 6.81 -14.80 -4.71
CA THR A 88 8.25 -14.54 -4.93
C THR A 88 8.82 -15.35 -6.08
N LYS A 89 8.26 -16.53 -6.37
CA LYS A 89 8.60 -17.41 -7.51
C LYS A 89 8.44 -16.72 -8.86
N TYR A 90 7.54 -15.73 -8.93
CA TYR A 90 7.20 -15.01 -10.17
C TYR A 90 7.76 -13.58 -10.20
N ARG A 91 8.62 -13.20 -9.26
CA ARG A 91 9.09 -11.81 -9.10
C ARG A 91 9.63 -11.21 -10.40
N THR A 92 10.38 -11.98 -11.20
CA THR A 92 10.94 -11.51 -12.47
C THR A 92 9.90 -11.28 -13.57
N MET A 93 8.68 -11.76 -13.39
CA MET A 93 7.58 -11.64 -14.35
C MET A 93 6.79 -10.35 -14.18
N PHE A 94 6.84 -9.73 -12.99
CA PHE A 94 6.07 -8.53 -12.67
C PHE A 94 6.89 -7.38 -12.08
N GLN A 95 8.14 -7.61 -11.68
CA GLN A 95 9.02 -6.53 -11.25
C GLN A 95 9.93 -6.16 -12.43
N THR A 96 9.70 -4.99 -13.03
CA THR A 96 10.50 -4.46 -14.15
C THR A 96 10.95 -3.03 -13.84
N ASP A 97 11.77 -2.45 -14.71
CA ASP A 97 12.22 -1.06 -14.55
C ASP A 97 11.05 -0.07 -14.57
N ASP A 98 10.03 -0.38 -15.38
CA ASP A 98 8.80 0.42 -15.53
C ASP A 98 7.68 -0.01 -14.59
N GLN A 99 7.79 -1.17 -13.93
CA GLN A 99 6.75 -1.71 -13.06
C GLN A 99 7.27 -2.07 -11.67
N ARG A 100 6.75 -1.35 -10.67
CA ARG A 100 6.95 -1.65 -9.26
C ARG A 100 5.67 -2.22 -8.64
N VAL A 101 5.64 -3.54 -8.47
CA VAL A 101 4.59 -4.19 -7.67
C VAL A 101 5.02 -4.21 -6.19
N THR A 102 4.13 -3.77 -5.31
CA THR A 102 4.27 -3.95 -3.86
C THR A 102 3.20 -4.94 -3.40
N ILE A 103 3.59 -5.89 -2.55
CA ILE A 103 2.69 -6.86 -1.93
C ILE A 103 2.72 -6.59 -0.44
N SER A 104 1.56 -6.34 0.16
CA SER A 104 1.45 -6.12 1.60
C SER A 104 0.30 -6.90 2.19
N VAL A 105 0.47 -7.39 3.42
CA VAL A 105 -0.64 -7.90 4.23
C VAL A 105 -1.36 -6.72 4.87
N ILE A 106 -2.68 -6.73 4.87
CA ILE A 106 -3.52 -5.69 5.45
C ILE A 106 -4.45 -6.26 6.52
N HIS A 107 -4.66 -5.51 7.59
CA HIS A 107 -5.64 -5.82 8.63
C HIS A 107 -6.50 -4.60 8.93
N PHE A 108 -7.82 -4.77 9.02
CA PHE A 108 -8.76 -3.71 9.37
C PHE A 108 -9.22 -3.88 10.81
N ASN A 109 -9.23 -2.79 11.57
CA ASN A 109 -9.66 -2.78 12.97
C ASN A 109 -11.19 -2.97 13.16
N ASN A 110 -11.65 -2.93 14.41
CA ASN A 110 -13.08 -2.84 14.76
C ASN A 110 -13.96 -3.95 14.18
N ASN A 111 -13.46 -5.19 14.15
CA ASN A 111 -14.09 -6.37 13.52
C ASN A 111 -14.34 -6.25 12.01
N ARG A 112 -13.98 -5.13 11.39
CA ARG A 112 -14.21 -4.87 9.97
C ARG A 112 -13.48 -5.86 9.08
N HIS A 113 -12.29 -6.30 9.50
CA HIS A 113 -11.56 -7.31 8.74
C HIS A 113 -12.38 -8.59 8.61
N GLN A 114 -12.92 -9.10 9.72
CA GLN A 114 -13.75 -10.30 9.70
C GLN A 114 -15.06 -10.06 8.92
N GLN A 115 -15.69 -8.89 9.07
CA GLN A 115 -16.90 -8.55 8.30
C GLN A 115 -16.67 -8.57 6.78
N ILE A 116 -15.52 -8.05 6.32
CA ILE A 116 -15.15 -8.12 4.90
C ILE A 116 -14.92 -9.58 4.48
N LEU A 117 -14.17 -10.37 5.25
CA LEU A 117 -13.98 -11.78 4.94
C LEU A 117 -15.32 -12.55 4.86
N ASP A 118 -16.24 -12.30 5.79
CA ASP A 118 -17.57 -12.90 5.82
C ASP A 118 -18.42 -12.48 4.61
N GLN A 119 -18.40 -11.19 4.25
CA GLN A 119 -19.09 -10.66 3.06
C GLN A 119 -18.66 -11.39 1.78
N TYR A 120 -17.38 -11.71 1.65
CA TYR A 120 -16.81 -12.42 0.50
C TYR A 120 -16.75 -13.95 0.70
N ASN A 121 -17.41 -14.48 1.73
CA ASN A 121 -17.46 -15.91 2.06
C ASN A 121 -16.09 -16.58 2.23
N ILE A 122 -15.11 -15.85 2.75
CA ILE A 122 -13.76 -16.37 3.02
C ILE A 122 -13.73 -17.04 4.39
N LYS A 123 -13.52 -18.35 4.40
CA LYS A 123 -13.44 -19.13 5.64
C LYS A 123 -12.01 -19.12 6.20
N PRO A 124 -11.83 -18.98 7.53
CA PRO A 124 -10.53 -19.15 8.17
C PRO A 124 -9.89 -20.49 7.79
N GLY A 125 -8.59 -20.47 7.46
CA GLY A 125 -7.83 -21.66 7.07
C GLY A 125 -8.13 -22.23 5.68
N SER A 126 -9.04 -21.61 4.90
CA SER A 126 -9.24 -22.00 3.50
C SER A 126 -8.08 -21.53 2.60
N SER A 127 -7.93 -22.18 1.45
CA SER A 127 -7.01 -21.76 0.38
C SER A 127 -7.50 -20.53 -0.39
N GLN A 128 -8.75 -20.12 -0.17
CA GLN A 128 -9.33 -18.94 -0.81
C GLN A 128 -8.61 -17.69 -0.34
N GLN A 129 -8.20 -16.89 -1.30
CA GLN A 129 -7.53 -15.62 -1.10
C GLN A 129 -8.45 -14.47 -1.43
N LEU A 130 -8.30 -13.37 -0.70
CA LEU A 130 -8.96 -12.10 -0.98
C LEU A 130 -7.91 -11.00 -0.99
N VAL A 131 -7.82 -10.28 -2.11
CA VAL A 131 -6.86 -9.20 -2.28
C VAL A 131 -7.54 -7.95 -2.82
N PHE A 132 -7.06 -6.78 -2.40
CA PHE A 132 -7.37 -5.52 -3.07
C PHE A 132 -6.21 -5.13 -3.97
N LEU A 133 -6.51 -4.73 -5.20
CA LEU A 133 -5.52 -4.34 -6.21
C LEU A 133 -5.69 -2.87 -6.59
N TYR A 134 -4.68 -2.08 -6.26
CA TYR A 134 -4.56 -0.66 -6.63
C TYR A 134 -3.51 -0.48 -7.74
N PRO A 135 -3.67 0.51 -8.64
CA PRO A 135 -4.77 1.48 -8.75
C PRO A 135 -5.97 0.95 -9.55
N SER A 136 -6.04 -0.35 -9.83
CA SER A 136 -7.15 -0.93 -10.60
C SER A 136 -8.50 -0.92 -9.86
N MET A 137 -8.52 -0.58 -8.57
CA MET A 137 -9.71 -0.52 -7.73
C MET A 137 -10.52 -1.82 -7.76
N LYS A 138 -9.83 -2.97 -7.70
CA LYS A 138 -10.47 -4.29 -7.73
C LYS A 138 -10.33 -5.02 -6.42
N ILE A 139 -11.38 -5.71 -6.03
CA ILE A 139 -11.38 -6.78 -5.04
C ILE A 139 -11.35 -8.09 -5.83
N ILE A 140 -10.40 -8.96 -5.56
CA ILE A 140 -10.19 -10.19 -6.32
C ILE A 140 -10.18 -11.36 -5.35
N ARG A 141 -11.08 -12.31 -5.58
CA ARG A 141 -11.14 -13.59 -4.88
C ARG A 141 -10.71 -14.73 -5.81
N PHE A 142 -9.84 -15.60 -5.31
CA PHE A 142 -9.30 -16.75 -6.07
C PHE A 142 -8.73 -17.80 -5.13
N ASP A 143 -8.48 -19.01 -5.61
CA ASP A 143 -7.78 -20.04 -4.83
C ASP A 143 -6.26 -19.88 -4.90
N LEU A 144 -5.54 -20.11 -3.80
CA LEU A 144 -4.07 -20.00 -3.81
C LEU A 144 -3.39 -20.92 -4.84
N SER A 145 -4.02 -22.05 -5.19
CA SER A 145 -3.49 -22.99 -6.19
C SER A 145 -3.36 -22.41 -7.61
N VAL A 146 -4.07 -21.32 -7.92
CA VAL A 146 -4.06 -20.63 -9.23
C VAL A 146 -3.33 -19.28 -9.18
N LEU A 147 -2.41 -19.10 -8.22
CA LEU A 147 -1.63 -17.87 -8.06
C LEU A 147 -0.81 -17.51 -9.31
N ASP A 148 -0.37 -18.50 -10.07
CA ASP A 148 0.37 -18.30 -11.32
C ASP A 148 -0.48 -17.57 -12.37
N GLN A 149 -1.75 -17.95 -12.50
CA GLN A 149 -2.74 -17.26 -13.33
C GLN A 149 -3.04 -15.87 -12.79
N PHE A 150 -3.11 -15.69 -11.46
CA PHE A 150 -3.28 -14.36 -10.85
C PHE A 150 -2.12 -13.43 -11.25
N VAL A 151 -0.88 -13.92 -11.17
CA VAL A 151 0.29 -13.14 -11.61
C VAL A 151 0.20 -12.83 -13.10
N LYS A 152 -0.12 -13.81 -13.95
CA LYS A 152 -0.25 -13.64 -15.40
C LYS A 152 -1.31 -12.59 -15.77
N LYS A 153 -2.48 -12.65 -15.13
CA LYS A 153 -3.63 -11.78 -15.42
C LYS A 153 -3.44 -10.36 -14.90
N TYR A 154 -3.03 -10.20 -13.65
CA TYR A 154 -3.11 -8.89 -12.98
C TYR A 154 -1.78 -8.17 -12.82
N LEU A 155 -0.67 -8.90 -12.76
CA LEU A 155 0.63 -8.34 -12.38
C LEU A 155 1.67 -8.42 -13.49
N TYR A 156 1.53 -9.31 -14.46
CA TYR A 156 2.52 -9.50 -15.50
C TYR A 156 2.76 -8.21 -16.29
N SER A 157 4.03 -7.91 -16.53
CA SER A 157 4.46 -6.88 -17.45
C SER A 157 5.57 -7.47 -18.32
N LYS A 158 5.47 -7.30 -19.64
CA LYS A 158 6.55 -7.71 -20.54
C LYS A 158 7.83 -6.96 -20.16
N PRO A 159 8.97 -7.64 -20.01
CA PRO A 159 10.25 -6.97 -19.93
C PRO A 159 10.44 -6.12 -21.18
N THR A 160 10.70 -4.82 -21.03
CA THR A 160 11.27 -4.02 -22.11
C THR A 160 12.62 -4.64 -22.50
N ALA A 161 12.97 -4.61 -23.79
CA ALA A 161 14.16 -5.30 -24.32
C ALA A 161 15.38 -5.03 -23.42
N PRO A 162 16.24 -6.03 -23.17
CA PRO A 162 17.33 -5.90 -22.22
C PRO A 162 18.20 -4.70 -22.59
N VAL A 163 18.42 -3.79 -21.64
CA VAL A 163 19.42 -2.73 -21.78
C VAL A 163 20.76 -3.42 -21.99
N TYR A 164 21.36 -3.21 -23.17
CA TYR A 164 22.63 -3.84 -23.54
C TYR A 164 23.69 -3.55 -22.46
N ASN A 165 24.12 -4.60 -21.75
CA ASN A 165 25.19 -4.53 -20.79
C ASN A 165 26.45 -5.18 -21.39
N PRO A 166 27.47 -4.41 -21.79
CA PRO A 166 28.69 -4.95 -22.41
C PRO A 166 29.54 -5.81 -21.47
N PHE A 167 29.20 -5.88 -20.18
CA PHE A 167 29.93 -6.65 -19.16
C PHE A 167 29.22 -7.94 -18.74
N VAL A 168 28.02 -8.22 -19.25
CA VAL A 168 27.29 -9.46 -18.96
C VAL A 168 27.34 -10.35 -20.20
N GLN A 169 28.05 -11.48 -20.09
CA GLN A 169 27.99 -12.51 -21.13
C GLN A 169 26.53 -12.94 -21.32
N ALA A 170 26.05 -12.87 -22.56
CA ALA A 170 24.68 -13.25 -22.92
C ALA A 170 24.41 -14.69 -22.50
N LYS A 171 23.74 -14.87 -21.36
CA LYS A 171 23.14 -16.15 -20.98
C LYS A 171 21.91 -16.32 -21.89
N PRO A 172 21.70 -17.51 -22.49
CA PRO A 172 20.48 -17.75 -23.25
C PRO A 172 19.25 -17.49 -22.36
N PRO A 173 18.14 -16.99 -22.93
CA PRO A 173 16.92 -16.74 -22.17
C PRO A 173 16.55 -18.03 -21.43
N ALA A 174 16.42 -17.93 -20.11
CA ALA A 174 16.14 -19.08 -19.26
C ALA A 174 14.77 -19.68 -19.62
N SER A 175 14.71 -21.01 -19.66
CA SER A 175 13.53 -21.87 -19.89
C SER A 175 12.26 -21.54 -19.10
N ASN A 176 12.34 -20.66 -18.11
CA ASN A 176 11.22 -20.28 -17.25
C ASN A 176 10.25 -19.29 -17.90
N ASN A 177 10.68 -18.51 -18.89
CA ASN A 177 9.77 -17.62 -19.62
C ASN A 177 8.78 -18.42 -20.47
N ASP A 178 9.24 -19.47 -21.15
CA ASP A 178 8.38 -20.33 -21.98
C ASP A 178 7.31 -21.06 -21.13
N LEU A 179 7.68 -21.51 -19.92
CA LEU A 179 6.73 -22.11 -18.99
C LEU A 179 5.70 -21.09 -18.49
N PHE A 180 6.12 -19.86 -18.16
CA PHE A 180 5.20 -18.80 -17.73
C PHE A 180 4.32 -18.28 -18.89
N ASP A 181 4.81 -18.35 -20.12
CA ASP A 181 4.07 -17.97 -21.32
C ASP A 181 3.03 -19.01 -21.76
N SER A 182 3.22 -20.28 -21.36
CA SER A 182 2.21 -21.33 -21.58
C SER A 182 1.08 -21.36 -20.53
N ILE A 183 1.16 -20.56 -19.47
CA ILE A 183 0.07 -20.42 -18.48
C ILE A 183 -1.17 -19.85 -19.18
N VAL A 184 -2.24 -20.64 -19.19
CA VAL A 184 -3.56 -20.22 -19.65
C VAL A 184 -4.36 -19.73 -18.46
N VAL A 185 -4.87 -18.50 -18.56
CA VAL A 185 -5.74 -17.91 -17.54
C VAL A 185 -7.17 -18.39 -17.80
N ASP A 186 -7.74 -19.11 -16.84
CA ASP A 186 -9.15 -19.43 -16.81
C ASP A 186 -9.88 -18.36 -15.98
N GLU A 187 -10.71 -17.56 -16.66
CA GLU A 187 -11.44 -16.45 -16.05
C GLU A 187 -12.38 -16.89 -14.92
N SER A 188 -12.86 -18.15 -14.95
CA SER A 188 -13.74 -18.69 -13.91
C SER A 188 -13.05 -18.90 -12.56
N ASN A 189 -11.71 -18.87 -12.52
CA ASN A 189 -10.92 -18.93 -11.29
C ASN A 189 -10.95 -17.64 -10.47
N PHE A 190 -11.48 -16.55 -11.03
CA PHE A 190 -11.47 -15.23 -10.41
C PHE A 190 -12.87 -14.70 -10.25
N ILE A 191 -13.17 -14.20 -9.06
CA ILE A 191 -14.35 -13.39 -8.79
C ILE A 191 -13.86 -11.98 -8.50
N GLU A 192 -14.35 -11.03 -9.29
CA GLU A 192 -13.93 -9.63 -9.26
C GLU A 192 -15.10 -8.75 -8.84
N ASP A 193 -14.85 -7.86 -7.90
CA ASP A 193 -15.76 -6.80 -7.49
C ASP A 193 -15.04 -5.45 -7.55
N GLU A 194 -15.81 -4.37 -7.75
CA GLU A 194 -15.26 -3.02 -7.70
C GLU A 194 -15.04 -2.55 -6.26
N LEU A 195 -13.93 -1.85 -6.04
CA LEU A 195 -13.65 -1.19 -4.78
C LEU A 195 -14.11 0.27 -4.83
N ASP A 196 -15.18 0.58 -4.12
CA ASP A 196 -15.88 1.86 -4.16
C ASP A 196 -15.56 2.79 -2.97
N LYS A 197 -14.62 2.38 -2.11
CA LYS A 197 -14.21 3.12 -0.90
C LYS A 197 -12.77 3.57 -0.97
N ASP A 198 -12.51 4.68 -0.31
CA ASP A 198 -11.13 5.10 -0.02
C ASP A 198 -10.49 4.07 0.92
N LEU A 199 -9.16 3.95 0.85
CA LEU A 199 -8.37 3.16 1.78
C LEU A 199 -7.29 4.04 2.43
N LEU A 200 -7.23 4.01 3.75
CA LEU A 200 -6.17 4.61 4.55
C LEU A 200 -5.51 3.53 5.40
N VAL A 201 -4.23 3.28 5.18
CA VAL A 201 -3.48 2.28 5.93
C VAL A 201 -2.21 2.82 6.53
N ILE A 202 -1.85 2.29 7.70
CA ILE A 202 -0.69 2.71 8.47
C ILE A 202 0.27 1.53 8.61
N CYS A 203 1.54 1.72 8.30
CA CYS A 203 2.52 0.65 8.48
C CYS A 203 2.67 0.30 9.97
N GLY A 204 2.22 -0.90 10.37
CA GLY A 204 2.19 -1.35 11.77
C GLY A 204 3.11 -2.55 12.08
N HIS A 205 3.99 -2.93 11.17
CA HIS A 205 4.75 -4.19 11.23
C HIS A 205 5.84 -4.19 12.32
N ALA A 206 5.43 -4.44 13.57
CA ALA A 206 6.26 -4.29 14.77
C ALA A 206 7.52 -5.15 14.79
N LYS A 207 7.42 -6.43 14.40
CA LYS A 207 8.59 -7.33 14.38
C LYS A 207 9.59 -6.97 13.28
N ARG A 208 9.18 -6.22 12.24
CA ARG A 208 10.10 -5.71 11.21
C ARG A 208 10.72 -4.38 11.61
N ASP A 209 9.92 -3.48 12.19
CA ASP A 209 10.42 -2.25 12.77
C ASP A 209 9.54 -1.79 13.93
N LEU A 210 10.16 -1.63 15.10
CA LEU A 210 9.46 -1.31 16.34
C LEU A 210 8.81 0.09 16.30
N ARG A 211 9.40 1.08 15.60
CA ARG A 211 8.80 2.42 15.49
C ARG A 211 7.44 2.37 14.82
N CYS A 212 7.33 1.58 13.74
CA CYS A 212 6.07 1.34 13.04
C CYS A 212 5.04 0.68 13.97
N GLY A 213 5.46 -0.34 14.73
CA GLY A 213 4.59 -1.02 15.70
C GLY A 213 4.10 -0.10 16.84
N ILE A 214 4.93 0.84 17.30
CA ILE A 214 4.59 1.79 18.36
C ILE A 214 3.59 2.85 17.87
N ILE A 215 3.83 3.43 16.70
CA ILE A 215 3.07 4.61 16.23
C ILE A 215 1.74 4.24 15.56
N ALA A 216 1.67 3.09 14.87
CA ALA A 216 0.50 2.69 14.09
C ALA A 216 -0.82 2.63 14.89
N PRO A 217 -0.92 1.97 16.05
CA PRO A 217 -2.20 1.90 16.78
C PRO A 217 -2.68 3.27 17.28
N LYS A 218 -1.75 4.19 17.60
CA LYS A 218 -2.08 5.56 18.01
C LYS A 218 -2.66 6.36 16.84
N LEU A 219 -2.02 6.27 15.68
CA LEU A 219 -2.51 6.91 14.45
C LEU A 219 -3.86 6.34 14.03
N GLU A 220 -4.01 5.02 14.05
CA GLU A 220 -5.24 4.34 13.66
C GLU A 220 -6.42 4.77 14.53
N SER A 221 -6.23 4.82 15.85
CA SER A 221 -7.23 5.34 16.79
C SER A 221 -7.59 6.80 16.50
N GLU A 222 -6.59 7.66 16.28
CA GLU A 222 -6.80 9.07 15.96
C GLU A 222 -7.57 9.26 14.64
N PHE A 223 -7.17 8.54 13.59
CA PHE A 223 -7.87 8.58 12.29
C PHE A 223 -9.32 8.15 12.44
N ASN A 224 -9.59 7.05 13.16
CA ASN A 224 -10.97 6.59 13.36
C ASN A 224 -11.83 7.65 14.07
N GLN A 225 -11.32 8.30 15.11
CA GLN A 225 -12.05 9.34 15.84
C GLN A 225 -12.31 10.60 14.98
N VAL A 226 -11.29 11.05 14.24
CA VAL A 226 -11.41 12.21 13.36
C VAL A 226 -12.37 11.90 12.20
N LEU A 227 -12.26 10.72 11.57
CA LEU A 227 -13.16 10.33 10.48
C LEU A 227 -14.62 10.26 10.91
N VAL A 228 -14.92 9.75 12.11
CA VAL A 228 -16.28 9.77 12.68
C VAL A 228 -16.80 11.21 12.83
N ARG A 229 -15.98 12.14 13.32
CA ARG A 229 -16.38 13.56 13.44
C ARG A 229 -16.69 14.23 12.10
N HIS A 230 -16.08 13.75 11.01
CA HIS A 230 -16.34 14.22 9.66
C HIS A 230 -17.39 13.39 8.90
N ASN A 231 -18.03 12.40 9.53
CA ASN A 231 -18.97 11.46 8.92
C ASN A 231 -18.37 10.65 7.75
N LEU A 232 -17.09 10.26 7.86
CA LEU A 232 -16.32 9.54 6.83
C LEU A 232 -16.02 8.08 7.19
N GLN A 233 -16.45 7.61 8.36
CA GLN A 233 -16.11 6.27 8.89
C GLN A 233 -16.64 5.09 8.06
N ASP A 234 -17.67 5.33 7.25
CA ASP A 234 -18.32 4.32 6.41
C ASP A 234 -17.87 4.38 4.94
N THR A 235 -17.24 5.49 4.53
CA THR A 235 -16.74 5.73 3.17
C THR A 235 -15.25 5.42 3.02
N ILE A 236 -14.54 5.22 4.13
CA ILE A 236 -13.09 4.98 4.15
C ILE A 236 -12.79 3.72 4.94
N TYR A 237 -12.08 2.78 4.33
CA TYR A 237 -11.46 1.69 5.05
C TYR A 237 -10.19 2.15 5.75
N THR A 238 -10.10 1.91 7.06
CA THR A 238 -8.94 2.21 7.89
C THR A 238 -8.33 0.93 8.45
N GLY A 239 -7.01 0.81 8.36
CA GLY A 239 -6.32 -0.37 8.86
C GLY A 239 -4.82 -0.22 9.00
N GLN A 240 -4.17 -1.33 9.34
CA GLN A 240 -2.72 -1.45 9.37
C GLN A 240 -2.24 -2.29 8.19
N VAL A 241 -1.03 -2.00 7.75
CA VAL A 241 -0.36 -2.71 6.66
C VAL A 241 1.00 -3.23 7.09
N SER A 242 1.42 -4.36 6.51
CA SER A 242 2.77 -4.89 6.67
C SER A 242 3.83 -3.90 6.20
N HIS A 243 5.10 -4.26 6.35
CA HIS A 243 6.19 -3.34 6.03
C HIS A 243 6.18 -2.90 4.56
N VAL A 244 6.03 -1.59 4.36
CA VAL A 244 6.04 -0.94 3.03
C VAL A 244 7.40 -0.31 2.69
N GLY A 245 8.34 -0.27 3.64
CA GLY A 245 9.59 0.49 3.52
C GLY A 245 9.52 1.86 4.20
N GLY A 246 10.68 2.54 4.31
CA GLY A 246 10.76 3.89 4.90
C GLY A 246 10.54 3.94 6.41
N HIS A 247 10.93 2.90 7.15
CA HIS A 247 10.80 2.86 8.62
C HIS A 247 11.59 3.96 9.34
N ALA A 248 12.62 4.54 8.69
CA ALA A 248 13.36 5.69 9.21
C ALA A 248 12.43 6.90 9.40
N TYR A 249 11.34 6.94 8.65
CA TYR A 249 10.30 7.97 8.66
C TYR A 249 8.98 7.41 9.22
N ALA A 250 9.04 6.57 10.26
CA ALA A 250 7.86 5.93 10.86
C ALA A 250 6.72 6.93 11.14
N GLY A 251 5.49 6.40 11.16
CA GLY A 251 4.30 7.19 10.84
C GLY A 251 4.02 7.17 9.34
N ASN A 252 4.26 6.01 8.71
CA ASN A 252 3.99 5.80 7.29
C ASN A 252 2.49 5.61 7.09
N VAL A 253 1.83 6.60 6.50
CA VAL A 253 0.41 6.61 6.17
C VAL A 253 0.24 6.59 4.67
N LEU A 254 -0.52 5.64 4.18
CA LEU A 254 -0.78 5.39 2.78
C LEU A 254 -2.28 5.62 2.53
N TYR A 255 -2.60 6.51 1.59
CA TYR A 255 -3.98 6.83 1.24
C TYR A 255 -4.23 6.57 -0.24
N TYR A 256 -5.22 5.72 -0.50
CA TYR A 256 -5.74 5.38 -1.82
C TYR A 256 -7.16 5.93 -1.93
N PRO A 257 -7.38 7.01 -2.70
CA PRO A 257 -8.72 7.49 -2.99
C PRO A 257 -9.50 6.47 -3.82
N LYS A 258 -10.82 6.43 -3.67
CA LYS A 258 -11.70 5.58 -4.48
C LYS A 258 -11.65 5.91 -5.98
N ASP A 259 -11.36 7.18 -6.31
CA ASP A 259 -11.27 7.68 -7.68
C ASP A 259 -9.85 7.51 -8.27
N CYS A 260 -9.01 6.67 -7.65
CA CYS A 260 -7.66 6.37 -8.11
C CYS A 260 -7.70 5.60 -9.44
N GLN A 261 -7.04 6.12 -10.48
CA GLN A 261 -6.92 5.41 -11.77
C GLN A 261 -5.45 5.17 -12.14
N THR A 262 -4.53 5.88 -11.48
CA THR A 262 -3.09 5.78 -11.71
C THR A 262 -2.35 5.59 -10.40
N SER A 263 -1.12 5.05 -10.48
CA SER A 263 -0.23 4.94 -9.31
C SER A 263 0.13 6.27 -8.66
N LYS A 264 -0.17 7.36 -9.36
CA LYS A 264 0.10 8.73 -8.98
C LYS A 264 -1.06 9.40 -8.25
N ASP A 265 -2.22 8.75 -8.16
CA ASP A 265 -3.34 9.24 -7.36
C ASP A 265 -3.21 8.82 -5.87
N PHE A 266 -2.27 7.92 -5.58
CA PHE A 266 -1.95 7.43 -4.24
C PHE A 266 -1.01 8.39 -3.49
N ILE A 267 -1.31 8.61 -2.20
CA ILE A 267 -0.54 9.48 -1.33
C ILE A 267 0.23 8.67 -0.28
N TRP A 268 1.52 8.93 -0.15
CA TRP A 268 2.38 8.35 0.89
C TRP A 268 2.95 9.45 1.79
N TYR A 269 2.51 9.46 3.04
CA TYR A 269 3.08 10.29 4.10
C TYR A 269 4.03 9.53 5.01
N GLY A 270 5.05 10.22 5.52
CA GLY A 270 5.92 9.74 6.60
C GLY A 270 5.98 10.75 7.73
N ARG A 271 6.55 10.35 8.87
CA ARG A 271 6.64 11.19 10.07
C ARG A 271 5.30 11.71 10.55
N VAL A 272 4.22 10.98 10.28
CA VAL A 272 2.88 11.35 10.75
C VAL A 272 2.77 10.98 12.22
N PHE A 273 2.35 11.94 13.03
CA PHE A 273 1.99 11.78 14.44
C PHE A 273 0.49 12.07 14.65
N PRO A 274 -0.09 11.72 15.82
CA PRO A 274 -1.50 11.98 16.09
C PRO A 274 -1.94 13.42 15.82
N LYS A 275 -1.07 14.41 16.12
CA LYS A 275 -1.36 15.84 15.89
C LYS A 275 -1.62 16.19 14.43
N ASP A 276 -1.07 15.41 13.49
CA ASP A 276 -1.13 15.69 12.06
C ASP A 276 -2.41 15.11 11.41
N VAL A 277 -3.11 14.21 12.11
CA VAL A 277 -4.23 13.45 11.55
C VAL A 277 -5.40 14.35 11.12
N GLN A 278 -5.77 15.33 11.92
CA GLN A 278 -6.81 16.30 11.55
C GLN A 278 -6.42 17.07 10.29
N GLY A 279 -5.16 17.51 10.20
CA GLY A 279 -4.63 18.19 9.03
C GLY A 279 -4.69 17.33 7.78
N ILE A 280 -4.38 16.03 7.87
CA ILE A 280 -4.46 15.06 6.77
C ILE A 280 -5.92 14.83 6.34
N VAL A 281 -6.85 14.62 7.28
CA VAL A 281 -8.26 14.41 6.95
C VAL A 281 -8.84 15.65 6.26
N GLU A 282 -8.63 16.84 6.84
CA GLU A 282 -9.14 18.09 6.28
C GLU A 282 -8.48 18.46 4.95
N SER A 283 -7.15 18.46 4.89
CA SER A 283 -6.43 18.93 3.69
C SER A 283 -6.47 17.87 2.58
N THR A 284 -6.06 16.64 2.88
CA THR A 284 -5.83 15.62 1.84
C THR A 284 -7.10 14.88 1.46
N ILE A 285 -7.82 14.34 2.44
CA ILE A 285 -8.98 13.49 2.15
C ILE A 285 -10.14 14.34 1.63
N ILE A 286 -10.47 15.43 2.32
CA ILE A 286 -11.61 16.30 2.00
C ILE A 286 -11.26 17.32 0.90
N ASN A 287 -10.20 18.11 1.06
CA ASN A 287 -9.90 19.25 0.18
C ASN A 287 -8.98 18.94 -1.01
N LYS A 288 -8.54 17.67 -1.16
CA LYS A 288 -7.60 17.19 -2.18
C LYS A 288 -6.30 18.02 -2.23
N GLU A 289 -5.75 18.31 -1.06
CA GLU A 289 -4.48 19.01 -0.85
C GLU A 289 -3.42 18.06 -0.28
N ILE A 290 -2.32 17.89 -1.02
CA ILE A 290 -1.14 17.15 -0.56
C ILE A 290 -0.32 18.05 0.37
N ILE A 291 -0.10 17.58 1.60
CA ILE A 291 0.76 18.25 2.58
C ILE A 291 2.24 17.94 2.28
N LYS A 292 3.00 18.92 1.79
CA LYS A 292 4.38 18.74 1.31
C LYS A 292 5.32 18.24 2.40
N ASP A 293 5.25 18.80 3.61
CA ASP A 293 6.17 18.46 4.70
C ASP A 293 6.08 17.00 5.16
N LEU A 294 4.97 16.32 4.87
CA LEU A 294 4.77 14.89 5.17
C LEU A 294 4.96 14.02 3.94
N PHE A 295 4.89 14.59 2.74
CA PHE A 295 4.82 13.87 1.48
C PHE A 295 6.13 13.20 1.10
N ARG A 296 6.04 11.91 0.78
CA ARG A 296 7.18 11.09 0.38
C ARG A 296 7.26 10.85 -1.12
N GLY A 297 6.22 11.20 -1.87
CA GLY A 297 6.22 11.12 -3.32
C GLY A 297 7.08 12.22 -3.95
N ASP A 298 7.03 12.30 -5.27
CA ASP A 298 7.73 13.32 -6.05
C ASP A 298 6.85 14.55 -6.23
N ILE A 299 7.12 15.64 -5.52
CA ILE A 299 6.37 16.90 -5.62
C ILE A 299 6.41 17.46 -7.05
N GLU A 300 7.54 17.33 -7.76
CA GLU A 300 7.72 17.87 -9.11
C GLU A 300 6.92 17.11 -10.16
N ALA A 301 6.47 15.90 -9.81
CA ALA A 301 5.69 15.11 -10.71
C ALA A 301 4.25 15.66 -10.85
N TYR A 302 3.67 16.29 -9.82
CA TYR A 302 2.23 16.64 -9.72
C TYR A 302 1.88 18.02 -10.29
#